data_AF-A0AAD4UH37-F1
#
_entry.id   AF-A0AAD4UH37-F1
#
_cell.length_a   1.000
_cell.length_b   1.000
_cell.length_c   1.000
_cell.angle_alpha   90.00
_cell.angle_beta   90.00
_cell.angle_gamma   90.00
#
_symmetry.space_group_name_H-M   'P 1'
#
loop_
_entity.id
_entity.type
_entity.pdbx_description
1 polymer ?
#
loop_
_entity_poly.entity_id
_entity_poly.type
_entity_poly.pdbx_seq_one_letter_code
_entity_poly.pdbx_strand_id
1 'polypeptide(L)'
;MVKYFLGQGVLRSSWGQVFPAFWQRYPNPYSKHVLTEDIVHREVTSDQKLLSCRLLTKMNRMPRWAERLFPANVAHSVYVLEDSIVDPQNQTMTTFTWNINRAR
;
A
#
# COMPACT_ATOMS: atom_id res chain seq x y z
N MET A 1 -12.90 -3.32 -19.21
CA MET A 1 -13.91 -3.93 -18.29
C MET A 1 -13.34 -3.90 -16.88
N VAL A 2 -14.10 -3.37 -15.91
CA VAL A 2 -13.65 -3.27 -14.51
C VAL A 2 -14.05 -4.54 -13.76
N LYS A 3 -13.18 -5.05 -12.87
CA LYS A 3 -13.48 -6.16 -11.95
C LYS A 3 -13.58 -5.63 -10.53
N TYR A 4 -14.62 -6.03 -9.80
CA TYR A 4 -14.87 -5.63 -8.42
C TYR A 4 -14.53 -6.77 -7.45
N PHE A 5 -13.98 -6.41 -6.29
CA PHE A 5 -13.68 -7.33 -5.19
C PHE A 5 -14.04 -6.67 -3.85
N LEU A 6 -14.62 -7.45 -2.94
CA LEU A 6 -14.92 -7.07 -1.56
C LEU A 6 -14.50 -8.21 -0.62
N GLY A 7 -13.81 -7.88 0.48
CA GLY A 7 -13.41 -8.84 1.49
C GLY A 7 -13.43 -8.22 2.89
N GLN A 8 -13.67 -9.05 3.89
CA GLN A 8 -13.69 -8.67 5.31
C GLN A 8 -12.80 -9.62 6.11
N GLY A 9 -12.05 -9.08 7.06
CA GLY A 9 -11.17 -9.84 7.95
C GLY A 9 -11.06 -9.18 9.32
N VAL A 10 -10.65 -9.95 10.34
CA VAL A 10 -10.53 -9.49 11.73
C VAL A 10 -9.12 -9.78 12.25
N LEU A 11 -8.42 -8.76 12.75
CA LEU A 11 -7.19 -8.89 13.52
C LEU A 11 -7.52 -8.89 15.02
N ARG A 12 -7.04 -9.88 15.77
CA ARG A 12 -7.30 -10.04 17.21
C ARG A 12 -6.37 -9.16 18.04
N SER A 13 -6.39 -7.86 17.80
CA SER A 13 -5.58 -6.84 18.47
C SER A 13 -6.36 -5.53 18.54
N SER A 14 -6.06 -4.67 19.50
CA SER A 14 -6.74 -3.37 19.61
C SER A 14 -6.32 -2.43 18.49
N TRP A 15 -7.16 -1.43 18.18
CA TRP A 15 -6.82 -0.40 17.19
C TRP A 15 -5.50 0.32 17.52
N GLY A 16 -5.23 0.54 18.82
CA GLY A 16 -3.99 1.13 19.31
C GLY A 16 -2.74 0.28 19.04
N GLN A 17 -2.90 -1.02 18.76
CA GLN A 17 -1.82 -1.89 18.30
C GLN A 17 -1.80 -2.00 16.77
N VAL A 18 -2.97 -2.09 16.14
CA VAL A 18 -3.09 -2.25 14.68
C VAL A 18 -2.60 -1.02 13.93
N PHE A 19 -2.92 0.20 14.37
CA PHE A 19 -2.53 1.42 13.66
C PHE A 19 -1.00 1.62 13.64
N PRO A 20 -0.26 1.49 14.77
CA PRO A 20 1.21 1.51 14.71
C PRO A 20 1.79 0.35 13.89
N ALA A 21 1.23 -0.85 14.03
CA ALA A 21 1.68 -2.01 13.26
C ALA A 21 1.54 -1.81 11.75
N PHE A 22 0.54 -1.06 11.29
CA PHE A 22 0.39 -0.71 9.87
C PHE A 22 1.59 0.06 9.31
N TRP A 23 2.19 0.94 10.10
CA TRP A 23 3.40 1.68 9.71
C TRP A 23 4.66 0.84 9.82
N GLN A 24 4.70 -0.12 10.75
CA GLN A 24 5.86 -0.99 11.01
C GLN A 24 5.76 -2.36 10.31
N ARG A 25 4.77 -2.56 9.43
CA ARG A 25 4.52 -3.87 8.82
C ARG A 25 5.64 -4.32 7.88
N TYR A 26 6.49 -3.41 7.41
CA TYR A 26 7.63 -3.75 6.56
C TYR A 26 8.94 -3.46 7.31
N PRO A 27 9.97 -4.32 7.13
CA PRO A 27 9.93 -5.59 6.41
C PRO A 27 9.22 -6.72 7.19
N ASN A 28 8.67 -7.72 6.48
CA ASN A 28 8.14 -8.94 7.11
C ASN A 28 8.36 -10.20 6.21
N PRO A 29 8.32 -11.42 6.78
CA PRO A 29 8.58 -12.66 6.03
C PRO A 29 7.66 -12.90 4.82
N TYR A 30 6.45 -12.36 4.84
CA TYR A 30 5.43 -12.53 3.80
C TYR A 30 5.52 -11.48 2.69
N SER A 31 6.30 -10.41 2.90
CA SER A 31 6.34 -9.23 2.02
C SER A 31 7.72 -8.95 1.44
N LYS A 32 8.51 -10.00 1.17
CA LYS A 32 9.85 -9.90 0.55
C LYS A 32 9.86 -9.19 -0.81
N HIS A 33 8.70 -9.07 -1.45
CA HIS A 33 8.52 -8.38 -2.72
C HIS A 33 8.47 -6.85 -2.56
N VAL A 34 8.31 -6.31 -1.35
CA VAL A 34 8.40 -4.88 -1.07
C VAL A 34 9.88 -4.55 -0.82
N LEU A 35 10.44 -3.71 -1.69
CA LEU A 35 11.87 -3.39 -1.71
C LEU A 35 12.19 -2.10 -0.96
N THR A 36 11.37 -1.07 -1.15
CA THR A 36 11.53 0.23 -0.48
C THR A 36 10.18 0.74 0.00
N GLU A 37 10.23 1.60 1.01
CA GLU A 37 9.09 2.24 1.62
C GLU A 37 9.50 3.62 2.12
N ASP A 38 8.84 4.65 1.63
CA ASP A 38 9.16 6.05 1.94
C ASP A 38 7.87 6.82 2.22
N ILE A 39 7.92 7.78 3.15
CA ILE A 39 6.81 8.70 3.39
C ILE A 39 7.09 9.97 2.60
N VAL A 40 6.25 10.25 1.60
CA VAL A 40 6.43 11.39 0.70
C VAL A 40 5.65 12.61 1.16
N HIS A 41 4.59 12.41 1.96
CA HIS A 41 3.83 13.49 2.57
C HIS A 41 3.21 13.02 3.89
N ARG A 42 3.17 13.92 4.88
CA ARG A 42 2.50 13.69 6.15
C ARG A 42 2.09 15.02 6.78
N GLU A 43 0.86 15.10 7.22
CA GLU A 43 0.34 16.25 7.95
C GLU A 43 -0.71 15.85 8.97
N VAL A 44 -0.90 16.71 9.97
CA VAL A 44 -2.02 16.63 10.90
C VAL A 44 -2.98 17.75 10.54
N THR A 45 -4.23 17.38 10.24
CA THR A 45 -5.28 18.32 9.85
C THR A 45 -5.81 19.09 11.07
N SER A 46 -6.54 20.18 10.82
CA SER A 46 -7.18 20.97 11.88
C SER A 46 -8.17 20.14 12.72
N ASP A 47 -8.82 19.15 12.12
CA ASP A 47 -9.72 18.20 12.78
C ASP A 47 -9.01 16.98 13.41
N GLN A 48 -7.69 17.07 13.66
CA GLN A 48 -6.90 16.07 14.37
C GLN A 48 -6.81 14.70 13.67
N LYS A 49 -6.83 14.68 12.34
CA LYS A 49 -6.57 13.47 11.55
C LYS A 49 -5.14 13.47 11.04
N LEU A 50 -4.52 12.30 10.97
CA LEU A 50 -3.21 12.13 10.37
C LEU A 50 -3.38 11.70 8.92
N LEU A 51 -2.97 12.56 8.00
CA LEU A 51 -2.85 12.23 6.59
C LEU A 51 -1.42 11.75 6.32
N SER A 52 -1.28 10.70 5.52
CA SER A 52 0.01 10.20 5.11
C SER A 52 -0.06 9.60 3.71
N CYS A 53 0.92 9.96 2.89
CA CYS A 53 1.17 9.37 1.59
C CYS A 53 2.49 8.61 1.64
N ARG A 54 2.47 7.32 1.36
CA ARG A 54 3.64 6.45 1.28
C ARG A 54 3.89 6.01 -0.16
N LEU A 55 5.16 6.01 -0.55
CA LEU A 55 5.63 5.42 -1.80
C LEU A 55 6.29 4.08 -1.50
N LEU A 56 5.83 3.03 -2.16
CA LEU A 56 6.40 1.70 -2.07
C LEU A 56 6.95 1.25 -3.42
N THR A 57 8.15 0.67 -3.40
CA THR A 57 8.71 -0.03 -4.57
C THR A 57 8.52 -1.52 -4.38
N LYS A 58 7.84 -2.18 -5.33
CA LYS A 58 7.57 -3.63 -5.30
C LYS A 58 8.19 -4.34 -6.50
N MET A 59 8.74 -5.53 -6.28
CA MET A 59 9.13 -6.42 -7.36
C MET A 59 7.88 -7.13 -7.91
N ASN A 60 7.56 -6.92 -9.19
CA ASN A 60 6.47 -7.62 -9.86
C ASN A 60 7.03 -8.62 -10.86
N ARG A 61 6.98 -9.90 -10.51
CA ARG A 61 7.35 -10.98 -11.42
C ARG A 61 6.15 -11.29 -12.33
N MET A 62 6.25 -10.90 -13.59
CA MET A 62 5.22 -11.22 -14.57
C MET A 62 5.19 -12.72 -14.86
N PRO A 63 4.02 -13.30 -15.21
CA PRO A 63 3.97 -14.64 -15.77
C PRO A 63 4.77 -14.72 -17.07
N ARG A 64 5.48 -15.84 -17.30
CA ARG A 64 6.33 -16.04 -18.50
C ARG A 64 5.61 -15.80 -19.83
N TRP A 65 4.32 -16.11 -19.93
CA TRP A 65 3.55 -15.85 -21.14
C TRP A 65 3.36 -14.34 -21.39
N ALA A 66 3.23 -13.55 -20.32
CA ALA A 66 3.04 -12.11 -20.39
C ALA A 66 4.36 -11.38 -20.67
N GLU A 67 5.49 -11.91 -20.19
CA GLU A 67 6.83 -11.39 -20.52
C GLU A 67 7.07 -11.36 -22.04
N ARG A 68 6.56 -12.35 -22.78
CA ARG A 68 6.65 -12.41 -24.25
C ARG A 68 5.82 -11.34 -24.95
N LEU A 69 4.68 -10.97 -24.38
CA LEU A 69 3.76 -9.98 -24.94
C LEU A 69 4.13 -8.55 -24.55
N PHE A 70 4.80 -8.38 -23.40
CA PHE A 70 5.16 -7.09 -22.84
C PHE A 70 6.66 -7.02 -22.47
N PRO A 71 7.58 -7.15 -23.44
CA PRO A 71 9.02 -7.20 -23.18
C PRO A 71 9.55 -5.94 -22.49
N ALA A 72 8.98 -4.77 -22.79
CA ALA A 72 9.32 -3.50 -22.13
C ALA A 72 8.95 -3.46 -20.62
N ASN A 73 8.07 -4.34 -20.15
CA ASN A 73 7.58 -4.37 -18.77
C ASN A 73 8.24 -5.45 -17.91
N VAL A 74 9.21 -6.19 -18.43
CA VAL A 74 9.81 -7.36 -17.77
C VAL A 74 10.73 -6.98 -16.60
N ALA A 75 11.41 -5.83 -16.67
CA ALA A 75 12.49 -5.46 -15.74
C ALA A 75 12.15 -4.34 -14.72
N HIS A 76 10.94 -3.78 -14.74
CA HIS A 76 10.63 -2.62 -13.90
C HIS A 76 9.99 -2.99 -12.56
N SER A 77 10.50 -2.44 -11.46
CA SER A 77 9.76 -2.39 -10.20
C SER A 77 8.43 -1.66 -10.38
N VAL A 78 7.43 -2.03 -9.60
CA VAL A 78 6.14 -1.33 -9.53
C VAL A 78 6.21 -0.31 -8.41
N TYR A 79 5.86 0.93 -8.74
CA TYR A 79 5.71 2.00 -7.78
C TYR A 79 4.26 2.09 -7.36
N VAL A 80 4.02 2.08 -6.06
CA VAL A 80 2.70 2.08 -5.44
C VAL A 80 2.60 3.27 -4.51
N LEU A 81 1.56 4.09 -4.67
CA LEU A 81 1.19 5.07 -3.65
C LEU A 81 0.17 4.46 -2.71
N GLU A 82 0.34 4.75 -1.43
CA GLU A 82 -0.59 4.43 -0.35
C GLU A 82 -0.94 5.72 0.39
N ASP A 83 -2.16 6.20 0.16
CA ASP A 83 -2.76 7.27 0.94
C ASP A 83 -3.49 6.68 2.13
N SER A 84 -3.46 7.39 3.24
CA SER A 84 -4.02 6.94 4.49
C SER A 84 -4.48 8.10 5.35
N ILE A 85 -5.61 7.89 6.01
CA ILE A 85 -6.25 8.82 6.93
C ILE A 85 -6.47 8.07 8.24
N VAL A 86 -5.84 8.53 9.31
CA VAL A 86 -6.08 8.02 10.67
C VAL A 86 -6.90 9.05 11.43
N ASP A 87 -8.03 8.60 11.98
CA ASP A 87 -8.90 9.38 12.86
C ASP A 87 -8.90 8.73 14.26
N PRO A 88 -8.12 9.28 15.21
CA PRO A 88 -8.03 8.74 16.56
C PRO A 88 -9.32 8.87 17.37
N GLN A 89 -10.15 9.88 17.07
CA GLN A 89 -11.40 10.12 17.81
C GLN A 89 -12.43 9.05 17.46
N ASN A 90 -12.57 8.73 16.17
CA ASN A 90 -13.47 7.70 15.69
C ASN A 90 -12.84 6.29 15.68
N GLN A 91 -11.55 6.16 16.02
CA GLN A 91 -10.80 4.90 15.99
C GLN A 91 -10.87 4.23 14.61
N THR A 92 -10.77 5.04 13.54
CA THR A 92 -10.82 4.54 12.16
C THR A 92 -9.53 4.86 11.41
N MET A 93 -9.18 3.97 10.48
CA MET A 93 -8.10 4.18 9.52
C MET A 93 -8.59 3.77 8.14
N THR A 94 -8.55 4.70 7.20
CA THR A 94 -8.94 4.46 5.80
C THR A 94 -7.71 4.55 4.94
N THR A 95 -7.49 3.58 4.07
CA THR A 95 -6.32 3.52 3.19
C THR A 95 -6.74 3.32 1.75
N PHE A 96 -6.09 4.03 0.84
CA PHE A 96 -6.28 3.88 -0.61
C PHE A 96 -4.93 3.62 -1.26
N THR A 97 -4.84 2.60 -2.11
CA THR A 97 -3.56 2.12 -2.66
C THR A 97 -3.68 1.84 -4.13
N TRP A 98 -2.77 2.37 -4.94
CA TRP A 98 -2.75 2.18 -6.39
C TRP A 98 -1.33 2.24 -6.95
N ASN A 99 -1.11 1.58 -8.09
CA ASN A 99 0.14 1.67 -8.83
C ASN A 99 0.18 2.98 -9.63
N ILE A 100 1.30 3.70 -9.57
CA ILE A 100 1.52 4.94 -10.33
C ILE A 100 2.30 4.72 -11.62
N ASN A 101 3.03 3.61 -11.72
CA ASN A 101 3.60 3.14 -12.99
C ASN A 101 2.86 1.90 -13.49
N ARG A 102 3.06 1.55 -14.76
CA ARG A 102 2.26 0.53 -15.47
C ARG A 102 0.75 0.85 -15.50
N ALA A 103 0.41 2.13 -15.35
CA ALA A 103 -0.95 2.66 -15.45
C ALA A 103 -1.21 3.12 -16.89
N ARG A 104 -1.21 2.17 -17.84
CA ARG A 104 -1.78 2.18 -19.19
C ARG A 104 -1.05 1.17 -20.07
#